data_AF-A0A914RRD1-F1
#
_entry.id   AF-A0A914RRD1-F1
#
_cell.length_a   1.000
_cell.length_b   1.000
_cell.length_c   1.000
_cell.angle_alpha   90.00
_cell.angle_beta   90.00
_cell.angle_gamma   90.00
#
_symmetry.space_group_name_H-M   'P 1'
#
loop_
_entity.id
_entity.type
_entity.pdbx_description
1 polymer ?
#
loop_
_entity_poly.entity_id
_entity_poly.type
_entity_poly.pdbx_seq_one_letter_code
_entity_poly.pdbx_strand_id
1 'polypeptide(L)'
;MSVPYEQLSPPPQRQKLIDALNVIIGNNTNVRARLEAIRPLPGDTSSEVTLFLSFCDCMPYSKELCAYMKQPTQASQLKNQLCATEVVPRFSMDEAKLRVFIETPPAGFDVEVWKQAVKDNPDPERLVPYPIRGFEQLRKRQDLQVYI
;
A
#
# COMPACT_ATOMS: atom_id res chain seq x y z
N MET A 1 13.21 13.83 7.17
CA MET A 1 12.36 14.52 8.16
C MET A 1 11.10 13.70 8.32
N SER A 2 10.65 13.48 9.55
CA SER A 2 9.45 12.69 9.85
C SER A 2 8.29 13.64 10.13
N VAL A 3 7.12 13.39 9.51
CA VAL A 3 5.94 14.26 9.65
C VAL A 3 4.85 13.51 10.43
N PRO A 4 4.50 13.96 11.64
CA PRO A 4 3.50 13.32 12.47
C PRO A 4 2.07 13.61 11.98
N TYR A 5 1.13 12.76 12.39
CA TYR A 5 -0.25 12.76 11.90
C TYR A 5 -0.96 14.09 12.18
N GLU A 6 -0.72 14.68 13.34
CA GLU A 6 -1.32 15.93 13.84
C GLU A 6 -1.01 17.12 12.93
N GLN A 7 0.14 17.08 12.24
CA GLN A 7 0.50 18.13 11.30
C GLN A 7 -0.28 17.99 9.99
N LEU A 8 -0.65 16.76 9.59
CA LEU A 8 -1.33 16.47 8.32
C LEU A 8 -2.85 16.33 8.45
N SER A 9 -3.37 16.07 9.65
CA SER A 9 -4.79 15.87 9.92
C SER A 9 -5.69 17.09 9.69
N PRO A 10 -5.25 18.36 9.90
CA PRO A 10 -6.12 19.52 9.74
C PRO A 10 -6.59 19.70 8.29
N PRO A 11 -7.86 20.08 8.05
CA PRO A 11 -8.39 20.32 6.70
C PRO A 11 -7.53 21.21 5.79
N PRO A 12 -6.97 22.36 6.23
CA PRO A 12 -6.15 23.19 5.36
C PRO A 12 -4.84 22.51 4.96
N GLN A 13 -4.25 21.69 5.82
CA GLN A 13 -3.04 20.96 5.47
C GLN A 13 -3.35 19.81 4.51
N ARG A 14 -4.47 19.11 4.70
CA ARG A 14 -4.94 18.08 3.75
C ARG A 14 -5.15 18.65 2.36
N GLN A 15 -5.71 19.85 2.25
CA GLN A 15 -5.88 20.50 0.95
C GLN A 15 -4.53 20.83 0.31
N LYS A 16 -3.60 21.43 1.06
CA LYS A 16 -2.23 21.69 0.57
C LYS A 16 -1.51 20.42 0.09
N LEU A 17 -1.69 19.31 0.80
CA LEU A 17 -1.15 18.01 0.42
C LEU A 17 -1.73 17.54 -0.92
N ILE A 18 -3.05 17.64 -1.10
CA ILE A 18 -3.72 17.29 -2.36
C ILE A 18 -3.25 18.19 -3.51
N ASP A 19 -3.13 19.50 -3.27
CA ASP A 19 -2.68 20.46 -4.28
C ASP A 19 -1.24 20.15 -4.73
N ALA A 20 -0.34 19.86 -3.79
CA ALA A 20 1.03 19.45 -4.09
C ALA A 20 1.06 18.11 -4.87
N LEU A 21 0.23 17.15 -4.50
CA LEU A 21 0.13 15.87 -5.23
C LEU A 21 -0.37 16.05 -6.65
N ASN A 22 -1.35 16.94 -6.88
CA ASN A 22 -1.84 17.27 -8.22
C ASN A 22 -0.74 17.90 -9.09
N VAL A 23 0.15 18.71 -8.50
CA VAL A 23 1.33 19.23 -9.21
C VAL A 23 2.31 18.11 -9.58
N ILE A 24 2.57 17.16 -8.67
CA ILE A 24 3.51 16.05 -8.88
C ILE A 24 3.03 15.09 -9.98
N ILE A 25 1.72 14.85 -10.09
CA ILE A 25 1.12 14.07 -11.19
C ILE A 25 1.02 14.87 -12.51
N GLY A 26 1.50 16.11 -12.53
CA GLY A 26 1.61 16.93 -13.73
C GLY A 26 0.40 17.81 -14.05
N ASN A 27 -0.46 18.11 -13.07
CA ASN A 27 -1.68 18.93 -13.25
C ASN A 27 -2.55 18.48 -14.44
N ASN A 28 -2.59 17.17 -14.69
CA ASN A 28 -3.36 16.62 -15.79
C ASN A 28 -4.85 16.67 -15.46
N THR A 29 -5.65 17.33 -16.28
CA THR A 29 -7.11 17.45 -16.10
C THR A 29 -7.84 16.11 -16.13
N ASN A 30 -7.21 15.08 -16.71
CA ASN A 30 -7.76 13.73 -16.79
C ASN A 30 -7.41 12.85 -15.58
N VAL A 31 -6.63 13.38 -14.62
CA VAL A 31 -6.18 12.65 -13.43
C VAL A 31 -6.45 13.49 -12.19
N ARG A 32 -7.27 12.96 -11.28
CA ARG A 32 -7.57 13.64 -10.01
C ARG A 32 -7.06 12.82 -8.85
N ALA A 33 -6.14 13.40 -8.06
CA ALA A 33 -5.73 12.80 -6.80
C ALA A 33 -6.80 13.01 -5.74
N ARG A 34 -7.18 11.92 -5.07
CA ARG A 34 -8.04 11.92 -3.89
C ARG A 34 -7.30 11.31 -2.72
N LEU A 35 -7.30 12.04 -1.61
CA LEU A 35 -6.83 11.53 -0.34
C LEU A 35 -7.86 10.54 0.22
N GLU A 36 -7.46 9.29 0.43
CA GLU A 36 -8.32 8.25 1.00
C GLU A 36 -8.20 8.23 2.52
N ALA A 37 -6.96 8.16 3.03
CA ALA A 37 -6.69 8.07 4.45
C ALA A 37 -5.34 8.69 4.81
N ILE A 38 -5.23 9.17 6.05
CA ILE A 38 -3.95 9.45 6.71
C ILE A 38 -3.98 8.71 8.04
N ARG A 39 -2.94 7.94 8.34
CA ARG A 39 -2.81 7.18 9.59
C ARG A 39 -1.44 7.45 10.22
N PRO A 40 -1.35 7.53 11.56
CA PRO A 40 -0.04 7.47 12.23
C PRO A 40 0.59 6.08 12.01
N LEU A 41 1.91 6.05 11.88
CA LEU A 41 2.70 4.82 11.92
C LEU A 41 3.18 4.54 13.36
N PRO A 42 3.55 3.29 13.70
CA PRO A 42 4.06 2.95 15.02
C PRO A 42 5.18 3.89 15.47
N GLY A 43 5.07 4.42 16.69
CA GLY A 43 6.00 5.40 17.25
C GLY A 43 5.65 6.87 16.96
N ASP A 44 4.48 7.17 16.40
CA ASP A 44 3.82 8.51 16.25
C ASP A 44 4.63 9.64 15.61
N THR A 45 5.82 9.33 15.11
CA THR A 45 6.72 10.30 14.49
C THR A 45 6.46 10.44 13.00
N SER A 46 5.88 9.43 12.35
CA SER A 46 5.65 9.37 10.90
C SER A 46 4.20 9.02 10.57
N SER A 47 3.79 9.35 9.34
CA SER A 47 2.41 9.16 8.87
C SER A 47 2.38 8.38 7.56
N GLU A 48 1.42 7.47 7.45
CA GLU A 48 1.02 6.84 6.19
C GLU A 48 -0.04 7.70 5.51
N VAL A 49 0.18 8.06 4.25
CA VAL A 49 -0.80 8.75 3.40
C VAL A 49 -1.25 7.80 2.31
N THR A 50 -2.54 7.43 2.30
CA THR A 50 -3.13 6.60 1.26
C THR A 50 -3.83 7.48 0.22
N LEU A 51 -3.48 7.28 -1.05
CA LEU A 51 -3.96 8.06 -2.19
C LEU A 51 -4.68 7.16 -3.18
N PHE A 52 -5.78 7.68 -3.70
CA PHE A 52 -6.53 7.09 -4.80
C PHE A 52 -6.53 8.07 -5.98
N LEU A 53 -6.10 7.64 -7.16
CA LEU A 53 -6.14 8.47 -8.36
C LEU A 53 -7.29 8.02 -9.26
N SER A 54 -8.29 8.88 -9.48
CA SER A 54 -9.33 8.61 -10.47
C SER A 54 -8.91 9.18 -11.82
N PHE A 55 -8.95 8.36 -12.86
CA PHE A 55 -8.68 8.73 -14.25
C PHE A 55 -9.99 8.68 -15.03
N CYS A 56 -10.20 9.61 -15.97
CA CYS A 56 -11.47 9.72 -16.71
C CYS A 56 -11.86 8.43 -17.45
N ASP A 57 -10.89 7.69 -18.01
CA ASP A 57 -11.17 6.59 -18.95
C ASP A 57 -10.67 5.20 -18.51
N CYS A 58 -9.74 5.11 -17.54
CA CYS A 58 -9.27 3.82 -17.01
C CYS A 58 -8.45 3.99 -15.72
N MET A 59 -8.67 3.14 -14.72
CA MET A 59 -7.82 3.12 -13.52
C MET A 59 -6.46 2.47 -13.86
N PRO A 60 -5.32 3.14 -13.70
CA PRO A 60 -4.04 2.49 -13.83
C PRO A 60 -3.85 1.50 -12.68
N TYR A 61 -3.14 0.42 -12.96
CA TYR A 61 -2.74 -0.51 -11.92
C TYR A 61 -1.85 0.22 -10.89
N SER A 62 -2.08 -0.01 -9.59
CA SER A 62 -1.31 0.60 -8.50
C SER A 62 0.21 0.46 -8.68
N LYS A 63 0.66 -0.61 -9.38
CA LYS A 63 2.06 -0.84 -9.77
C LYS A 63 2.60 0.22 -10.72
N GLU A 64 1.86 0.55 -11.77
CA GLU A 64 2.29 1.51 -12.80
C GLU A 64 2.34 2.91 -12.20
N LEU A 65 1.34 3.26 -11.39
CA LEU A 65 1.35 4.52 -10.66
C LEU A 65 2.53 4.61 -9.68
N CYS A 66 2.80 3.55 -8.92
CA CYS A 66 3.95 3.52 -8.03
C CYS A 66 5.26 3.66 -8.82
N ALA A 67 5.38 3.02 -9.99
CA ALA A 67 6.56 3.14 -10.85
C ALA A 67 6.72 4.58 -11.37
N TYR A 68 5.62 5.22 -11.78
CA TYR A 68 5.60 6.63 -12.18
C TYR A 68 6.05 7.55 -11.05
N MET A 69 5.50 7.38 -9.84
CA MET A 69 5.88 8.18 -8.66
C MET A 69 7.34 7.98 -8.24
N LYS A 70 7.95 6.86 -8.62
CA LYS A 70 9.37 6.56 -8.37
C LYS A 70 10.31 7.09 -9.46
N GLN A 71 9.80 7.69 -10.54
CA GLN A 71 10.65 8.34 -11.54
C GLN A 71 11.46 9.49 -10.90
N PRO A 72 12.67 9.80 -11.41
CA PRO A 72 13.59 10.73 -10.73
C PRO A 72 12.99 12.10 -10.40
N THR A 73 12.20 12.67 -11.31
CA THR A 73 11.56 13.98 -11.13
C THR A 73 10.52 13.94 -10.02
N GLN A 74 9.60 12.97 -10.08
CA GLN A 74 8.50 12.77 -9.15
C GLN A 74 9.03 12.40 -7.76
N ALA A 75 9.98 11.48 -7.68
CA ALA A 75 10.63 11.07 -6.44
C ALA A 75 11.34 12.25 -5.75
N SER A 76 12.01 13.11 -6.52
CA SER A 76 12.64 14.33 -6.00
C SER A 76 11.59 15.30 -5.44
N GLN A 77 10.48 15.52 -6.15
CA GLN A 77 9.40 16.39 -5.67
C GLN A 77 8.72 15.82 -4.43
N LEU A 78 8.41 14.52 -4.40
CA LEU A 78 7.83 13.84 -3.23
C LEU A 78 8.74 13.96 -2.00
N LYS A 79 10.04 13.77 -2.17
CA LYS A 79 11.02 13.89 -1.08
C LYS A 79 11.15 15.34 -0.59
N ASN A 80 11.29 16.30 -1.50
CA ASN A 80 11.61 17.67 -1.15
C ASN A 80 10.39 18.48 -0.69
N GLN A 81 9.21 18.23 -1.28
CA GLN A 81 7.99 18.99 -0.98
C GLN A 81 7.13 18.31 0.08
N LEU A 82 7.08 16.97 0.10
CA LEU A 82 6.17 16.22 0.98
C LEU A 82 6.89 15.39 2.04
N CYS A 83 8.23 15.45 2.11
CA CYS A 83 9.03 14.63 3.01
C CYS A 83 8.76 13.12 2.89
N ALA A 84 8.28 12.66 1.73
CA ALA A 84 7.96 11.25 1.52
C ALA A 84 9.24 10.41 1.54
N THR A 85 9.26 9.38 2.39
CA THR A 85 10.38 8.45 2.52
C THR A 85 10.23 7.24 1.61
N GLU A 86 9.00 6.75 1.45
CA GLU A 86 8.70 5.56 0.66
C GLU A 86 7.38 5.71 -0.08
N VAL A 87 7.31 5.11 -1.27
CA VAL A 87 6.07 4.95 -2.05
C VAL A 87 5.89 3.47 -2.33
N VAL A 88 4.74 2.93 -1.93
CA VAL A 88 4.39 1.52 -2.13
C VAL A 88 3.05 1.41 -2.87
N PRO A 89 2.91 0.47 -3.82
CA PRO A 89 1.63 0.22 -4.45
C PRO A 89 0.69 -0.45 -3.43
N ARG A 90 -0.49 0.15 -3.21
CA ARG A 90 -1.55 -0.50 -2.43
C ARG A 90 -2.28 -1.51 -3.32
N PHE A 91 -2.26 -2.77 -2.93
CA PHE A 91 -3.09 -3.80 -3.52
C PHE A 91 -4.28 -4.09 -2.61
N SER A 92 -5.48 -3.93 -3.14
CA SER A 92 -6.65 -4.63 -2.62
C SER A 92 -6.90 -5.82 -3.54
N MET A 93 -7.14 -6.98 -2.94
CA MET A 93 -7.61 -8.15 -3.65
C MET A 93 -9.13 -8.10 -3.60
N ASP A 94 -9.77 -8.07 -4.77
CA ASP A 94 -11.23 -8.17 -4.87
C ASP A 94 -11.72 -9.51 -4.30
N GLU A 95 -12.95 -9.57 -3.78
CA GLU A 95 -13.51 -10.77 -3.13
C GLU A 95 -13.45 -11.99 -4.04
N ALA A 96 -13.72 -11.82 -5.34
CA ALA A 96 -13.63 -12.89 -6.32
C ALA A 96 -12.20 -13.46 -6.43
N LYS A 97 -11.19 -12.59 -6.42
CA LYS A 97 -9.77 -13.00 -6.47
C LYS A 97 -9.32 -13.65 -5.16
N LEU A 98 -9.82 -13.15 -4.03
CA LEU A 98 -9.57 -13.73 -2.71
C LEU A 98 -10.13 -15.15 -2.62
N ARG A 99 -11.36 -15.38 -3.10
CA ARG A 99 -11.95 -16.73 -3.15
C ARG A 99 -11.11 -17.68 -3.98
N VAL A 100 -10.72 -17.27 -5.19
CA VAL A 100 -9.86 -18.09 -6.05
C VAL A 100 -8.52 -18.41 -5.38
N PHE A 101 -7.91 -17.44 -4.69
CA PHE A 101 -6.67 -17.64 -3.93
C PHE A 101 -6.83 -18.66 -2.79
N ILE A 102 -7.96 -18.62 -2.06
CA ILE A 102 -8.24 -19.55 -0.97
C ILE A 102 -8.54 -20.96 -1.50
N GLU A 103 -9.30 -21.07 -2.59
CA GLU A 103 -9.69 -22.35 -3.18
C GLU A 103 -8.54 -23.05 -3.92
N THR A 104 -7.60 -22.28 -4.47
CA THR A 104 -6.50 -22.81 -5.27
C THR A 104 -5.22 -22.92 -4.43
N PRO A 105 -4.76 -24.13 -4.09
CA PRO A 105 -3.53 -24.29 -3.34
C PRO A 105 -2.33 -23.77 -4.16
N PRO A 106 -1.35 -23.11 -3.50
CA PRO A 106 -0.14 -22.66 -4.16
C PRO A 106 0.66 -23.84 -4.74
N ALA A 107 1.29 -23.64 -5.89
CA ALA A 107 2.10 -24.68 -6.53
C ALA A 107 3.13 -25.28 -5.57
N GLY A 108 3.18 -26.62 -5.51
CA GLY A 108 4.07 -27.39 -4.63
C GLY A 108 3.57 -27.59 -3.19
N PHE A 109 2.38 -27.08 -2.84
CA PHE A 109 1.73 -27.38 -1.57
C PHE A 109 0.63 -28.43 -1.74
N ASP A 110 0.52 -29.31 -0.76
CA ASP A 110 -0.55 -30.30 -0.70
C ASP A 110 -1.92 -29.63 -0.48
N VAL A 111 -2.94 -30.16 -1.15
CA VAL A 111 -4.30 -29.62 -1.14
C VAL A 111 -4.90 -29.68 0.26
N GLU A 112 -4.70 -30.77 0.98
CA GLU A 112 -5.28 -30.99 2.30
C GLU A 112 -4.56 -30.13 3.35
N VAL A 113 -3.23 -29.99 3.25
CA VAL A 113 -2.46 -29.07 4.08
C VAL A 113 -2.91 -27.62 3.89
N TRP A 114 -3.16 -27.20 2.64
CA TRP A 114 -3.66 -25.86 2.36
C TRP A 114 -5.06 -25.62 2.93
N LYS A 115 -6.00 -26.56 2.72
CA LYS A 115 -7.34 -26.47 3.31
C LYS A 115 -7.31 -26.39 4.83
N GLN A 116 -6.44 -27.17 5.46
CA GLN A 116 -6.26 -27.15 6.91
C GLN A 116 -5.73 -25.78 7.38
N ALA A 117 -4.74 -25.20 6.66
CA ALA A 117 -4.23 -23.87 6.97
C ALA A 117 -5.27 -22.75 6.80
N VAL A 118 -6.18 -22.87 5.81
CA VAL A 118 -7.34 -21.98 5.67
C VAL A 118 -8.28 -22.11 6.86
N LYS A 119 -8.58 -23.34 7.29
CA LYS A 119 -9.47 -23.64 8.42
C LYS A 119 -8.90 -23.18 9.77
N ASP A 120 -7.60 -23.31 9.96
CA ASP A 120 -6.89 -22.93 11.18
C ASP A 120 -6.54 -21.43 11.23
N ASN A 121 -6.99 -20.65 10.25
CA ASN A 121 -6.79 -19.21 10.23
C ASN A 121 -7.52 -18.55 11.41
N PRO A 122 -6.82 -17.90 12.36
CA PRO A 122 -7.44 -17.34 13.55
C PRO A 122 -8.31 -16.12 13.30
N ASP A 123 -8.15 -15.44 12.16
CA ASP A 123 -8.94 -14.26 11.77
C ASP A 123 -9.17 -14.25 10.24
N PRO A 124 -10.23 -14.92 9.75
CA PRO A 124 -10.50 -15.05 8.32
C PRO A 124 -10.95 -13.76 7.63
N GLU A 125 -11.35 -12.73 8.38
CA GLU A 125 -11.73 -11.43 7.82
C GLU A 125 -10.49 -10.55 7.54
N ARG A 126 -9.43 -10.71 8.33
CA ARG A 126 -8.23 -9.86 8.25
C ARG A 126 -6.98 -10.58 7.77
N LEU A 127 -6.94 -11.89 7.89
CA LEU A 127 -5.77 -12.71 7.56
C LEU A 127 -6.13 -13.71 6.47
N VAL A 128 -5.11 -14.06 5.68
CA VAL A 128 -5.17 -15.16 4.71
C VAL A 128 -3.96 -16.06 4.93
N PRO A 129 -4.09 -17.38 4.71
CA PRO A 129 -2.93 -18.25 4.74
C PRO A 129 -1.91 -17.81 3.69
N TYR A 130 -0.63 -17.81 4.06
CA TYR A 130 0.46 -17.42 3.17
C TYR A 130 1.52 -18.53 3.12
N PRO A 131 1.86 -19.03 1.92
CA PRO A 131 2.86 -20.08 1.79
C PRO A 131 4.27 -19.53 2.02
N ILE A 132 4.98 -20.06 3.00
CA ILE A 132 6.40 -19.74 3.25
C ILE A 132 7.26 -20.87 2.65
N ARG A 133 8.13 -20.52 1.71
CA ARG A 133 9.03 -21.47 1.03
C ARG A 133 10.48 -21.24 1.48
N GLY A 134 11.02 -22.24 2.18
CA GLY A 134 12.42 -22.27 2.60
C GLY A 134 12.78 -21.22 3.66
N PHE A 135 14.06 -21.23 4.07
CA PHE A 135 14.55 -20.39 5.16
C PHE A 135 14.66 -18.91 4.80
N GLU A 136 14.85 -18.56 3.53
CA GLU A 136 14.96 -17.14 3.12
C GLU A 136 13.65 -16.38 3.35
N GLN A 137 12.50 -16.96 2.97
CA GLN A 137 11.21 -16.33 3.20
C GLN A 137 10.85 -16.30 4.68
N LEU A 138 11.24 -17.33 5.43
CA LEU A 138 11.06 -17.37 6.88
C LEU A 138 11.88 -16.26 7.56
N ARG A 139 13.15 -16.07 7.17
CA ARG A 139 14.00 -14.99 7.68
C ARG A 139 13.41 -13.62 7.35
N LYS A 140 12.96 -13.42 6.11
CA LYS A 140 12.29 -12.17 5.72
C LYS A 140 11.05 -11.88 6.57
N ARG A 141 10.25 -12.90 6.90
CA ARG A 141 9.11 -12.75 7.81
C ARG A 141 9.57 -12.36 9.21
N GLN A 142 10.61 -13.01 9.72
CA GLN A 142 11.18 -12.68 11.03
C GLN A 142 11.66 -11.22 11.06
N ASP A 143 12.37 -10.76 10.04
CA ASP A 143 12.84 -9.37 9.93
C ASP A 143 11.65 -8.39 10.01
N LEU A 144 10.56 -8.66 9.28
CA LEU A 144 9.35 -7.83 9.31
C LEU A 144 8.65 -7.81 10.67
N GLN A 145 8.78 -8.87 11.47
CA GLN A 145 8.18 -8.94 12.80
C GLN A 145 8.96 -8.15 13.86
N VAL A 146 10.25 -7.87 13.62
CA VAL A 146 11.09 -7.08 14.54
C VAL A 146 10.82 -5.58 14.43
N TYR A 147 10.21 -5.12 13.32
CA TYR A 147 9.87 -3.71 13.07
C TYR A 147 8.42 -3.34 13.40
N ILE A 148 7.69 -4.19 14.13
CA ILE A 148 6.33 -3.93 14.67
C ILE A 148 6.45 -3.67 16.16
#